data_AF-A0A3M1IUD0-F1
#
_entry.id   AF-A0A3M1IUD0-F1
#
_cell.length_a   1.000
_cell.length_b   1.000
_cell.length_c   1.000
_cell.angle_alpha   90.00
_cell.angle_beta   90.00
_cell.angle_gamma   90.00
#
_symmetry.space_group_name_H-M   'P 1'
#
loop_
_entity.id
_entity.type
_entity.pdbx_description
1 polymer ?
#
loop_
_entity_poly.entity_id
_entity_poly.type
_entity_poly.pdbx_seq_one_letter_code
_entity_poly.pdbx_strand_id
1 'polypeptide(L)' 'DGGGRGRFRWSSFPAAILATTLAAIVAQPLGLLIQENYTTSGSPGNLQIKNISVKTEGRVLAHRVETSQ' A
#
# COMPACT_ATOMS: atom_id res chain seq x y z
N ASP A 1 -17.10 25.66 -38.60
CA ASP A 1 -18.21 25.36 -37.67
C ASP A 1 -18.23 23.89 -37.31
N GLY A 2 -18.13 23.45 -36.07
CA GLY A 2 -18.32 24.15 -34.80
C GLY A 2 -19.20 23.30 -33.88
N GLY A 3 -18.59 22.54 -32.97
CA GLY A 3 -19.21 22.03 -31.73
C GLY A 3 -20.12 20.78 -31.84
N GLY A 4 -20.09 19.82 -30.93
CA GLY A 4 -19.33 19.71 -29.69
C GLY A 4 -19.81 18.52 -28.84
N ARG A 5 -18.83 17.93 -28.16
CA ARG A 5 -18.87 17.31 -26.82
C ARG A 5 -19.65 16.00 -26.66
N GLY A 6 -18.86 14.97 -26.37
CA GLY A 6 -19.29 13.67 -25.95
C GLY A 6 -20.38 13.74 -24.88
N ARG A 7 -21.45 13.01 -25.15
CA ARG A 7 -22.48 12.59 -24.21
C ARG A 7 -21.79 11.97 -22.99
N PHE A 8 -21.43 12.80 -22.01
CA PHE A 8 -20.92 12.34 -20.72
C PHE A 8 -22.02 11.46 -20.14
N ARG A 9 -21.76 10.15 -20.08
CA ARG A 9 -22.73 9.18 -19.59
C ARG A 9 -22.76 9.31 -18.06
N TRP A 10 -23.45 10.34 -17.57
CA TRP A 10 -23.70 10.57 -16.14
C TRP A 10 -24.33 9.35 -15.46
N SER A 11 -25.04 8.50 -16.22
CA SER A 11 -25.57 7.22 -15.76
C SER A 11 -24.50 6.19 -15.38
N SER A 12 -23.28 6.27 -15.93
CA SER A 12 -22.15 5.40 -15.58
C SER A 12 -21.24 5.99 -14.51
N PHE A 13 -21.45 7.24 -14.08
CA PHE A 13 -20.64 7.89 -13.05
C PHE A 13 -20.70 7.16 -11.68
N PRO A 14 -21.88 6.72 -11.18
CA PRO A 14 -21.96 5.94 -9.95
C PRO A 14 -21.23 4.59 -10.05
N ALA A 15 -21.36 3.91 -11.20
CA ALA A 15 -20.70 2.63 -11.45
C ALA A 15 -19.17 2.78 -11.51
N ALA A 16 -18.68 3.86 -12.13
CA ALA A 16 -17.26 4.16 -12.18
C ALA A 16 -16.69 4.45 -10.78
N ILE A 17 -17.42 5.20 -9.94
CA ILE A 17 -17.02 5.44 -8.55
C ILE A 17 -16.96 4.12 -7.78
N LEU A 18 -18.00 3.29 -7.85
CA LEU A 18 -18.02 1.99 -7.18
C LEU A 18 -16.87 1.08 -7.62
N ALA A 19 -16.64 0.99 -8.93
CA ALA A 19 -15.53 0.22 -9.49
C ALA A 19 -14.17 0.74 -8.99
N THR A 20 -13.99 2.06 -8.93
CA THR A 20 -12.76 2.69 -8.42
C THR A 20 -12.55 2.42 -6.94
N THR A 21 -13.61 2.51 -6.12
CA THR A 21 -13.54 2.22 -4.69
C THR A 21 -13.18 0.75 -4.45
N LEU A 22 -13.79 -0.18 -5.18
CA LEU A 22 -13.46 -1.60 -5.08
C LEU A 22 -12.02 -1.87 -5.52
N ALA A 23 -11.57 -1.26 -6.62
CA ALA A 23 -10.18 -1.37 -7.07
C ALA A 23 -9.21 -0.83 -6.01
N ALA A 24 -9.52 0.29 -5.35
CA ALA A 24 -8.69 0.86 -4.29
C ALA A 24 -8.60 -0.07 -3.06
N ILE A 25 -9.70 -0.70 -2.66
CA ILE A 25 -9.71 -1.68 -1.56
C ILE A 25 -8.84 -2.89 -1.91
N VAL A 26 -8.96 -3.41 -3.15
CA VAL A 26 -8.20 -4.57 -3.61
C VAL A 26 -6.71 -4.24 -3.83
N ALA A 27 -6.38 -3.00 -4.18
CA ALA A 27 -4.98 -2.58 -4.36
C ALA A 27 -4.16 -2.62 -3.06
N GLN A 28 -4.79 -2.38 -1.90
CA GLN A 28 -4.11 -2.39 -0.60
C GLN A 28 -3.41 -3.72 -0.26
N PRO A 29 -4.08 -4.90 -0.30
CA PRO A 29 -3.42 -6.17 -0.04
C PRO A 29 -2.41 -6.56 -1.14
N LEU A 30 -2.67 -6.20 -2.41
CA LEU A 30 -1.74 -6.48 -3.51
C LEU A 30 -0.42 -5.73 -3.35
N GLY A 31 -0.44 -4.49 -2.85
CA GLY A 31 0.78 -3.75 -2.54
C GLY A 31 1.67 -4.46 -1.52
N LEU A 32 1.09 -5.10 -0.50
CA LEU A 32 1.83 -5.86 0.51
C LEU A 32 2.40 -7.18 -0.06
N LEU A 33 1.64 -7.89 -0.90
CA LEU A 33 2.11 -9.11 -1.56
C LEU A 33 3.26 -8.81 -2.56
N ILE A 34 3.21 -7.68 -3.25
CA ILE A 34 4.27 -7.26 -4.15
C ILE A 34 5.51 -6.79 -3.37
N GLN A 35 5.33 -6.15 -2.20
CA GLN A 35 6.44 -5.72 -1.34
C GLN A 35 7.36 -6.87 -0.94
N GLU A 36 6.85 -8.08 -0.75
CA GLU A 36 7.65 -9.28 -0.43
C GLU A 36 8.74 -9.53 -1.50
N ASN A 37 8.41 -9.30 -2.77
CA ASN A 37 9.29 -9.59 -3.91
C ASN A 37 10.28 -8.46 -4.22
N TYR A 38 9.95 -7.21 -3.85
CA TYR A 38 10.77 -6.03 -4.18
C TYR A 38 11.61 -5.50 -3.00
N THR A 39 11.18 -5.72 -1.75
CA THR A 39 11.84 -5.17 -0.55
C THR A 39 12.84 -6.14 0.09
N THR A 40 12.94 -7.35 -0.44
CA THR A 40 13.86 -8.39 0.06
C THR A 40 15.19 -8.37 -0.69
N SER A 41 15.85 -7.21 -0.75
CA SER A 41 17.30 -7.18 -0.92
C SER A 41 17.90 -7.61 0.43
N GLY A 42 18.14 -8.91 0.60
CA GLY A 42 18.54 -9.55 1.86
C GLY A 42 19.96 -9.22 2.35
N SER A 43 20.64 -8.20 1.80
CA SER A 43 21.97 -7.78 2.25
C SER A 43 21.89 -6.39 2.88
N PRO A 44 21.78 -6.30 4.21
CA PRO A 44 21.73 -5.00 4.90
C PRO A 44 23.11 -4.32 5.03
N GLY A 45 24.18 -4.88 4.44
CA GLY A 45 25.52 -4.30 4.51
C GLY A 45 26.12 -4.37 5.91
N ASN A 46 26.54 -3.23 6.45
CA ASN A 46 27.16 -3.09 7.78
C ASN A 46 26.15 -2.81 8.90
N LEU A 47 24.85 -3.00 8.66
CA LEU A 47 23.79 -2.75 9.63
C LEU A 47 23.96 -3.64 10.88
N GLN A 48 24.14 -3.01 12.04
CA GLN A 48 24.21 -3.69 13.34
C GLN A 48 22.89 -3.51 14.11
N ILE A 49 22.45 -4.56 14.79
CA ILE A 49 21.31 -4.49 15.72
C ILE A 49 21.80 -3.91 17.04
N LYS A 50 21.26 -2.77 17.45
CA LYS A 50 21.54 -2.13 18.74
C LYS A 50 20.66 -2.66 19.85
N ASN A 51 19.38 -2.87 19.56
CA ASN A 51 18.39 -3.20 20.56
C ASN A 51 17.16 -3.87 19.93
N ILE A 52 16.51 -4.75 20.69
CA ILE A 52 15.24 -5.36 20.33
C ILE A 52 14.30 -5.14 21.50
N SER A 53 13.21 -4.41 21.27
CA SER A 53 12.19 -4.14 22.27
C SER A 53 10.84 -4.64 21.80
N VAL A 54 10.04 -5.14 22.74
CA VAL A 54 8.66 -5.57 22.48
C VAL A 54 7.73 -4.47 22.94
N LYS A 55 6.81 -4.05 22.06
CA LYS A 55 5.74 -3.12 22.39
C LYS A 55 4.40 -3.77 22.06
N THR A 56 3.47 -3.68 23.00
CA THR A 56 2.09 -4.10 22.76
C THR A 56 1.31 -2.89 22.27
N GLU A 57 0.93 -2.88 20.99
CA GLU A 57 0.05 -1.86 20.40
C GLU A 57 -1.35 -2.44 20.23
N GLY A 58 -2.21 -2.16 21.22
CA GLY A 58 -3.56 -2.71 21.27
C GLY A 58 -3.56 -4.24 21.40
N ARG A 59 -4.02 -4.94 20.36
CA ARG A 59 -4.03 -6.42 20.28
C ARG A 59 -2.81 -7.00 19.53
N VAL A 60 -1.91 -6.16 19.02
CA VAL A 60 -0.76 -6.60 18.23
C VAL A 60 0.51 -6.52 19.06
N LEU A 61 1.26 -7.62 19.11
CA LEU A 61 2.60 -7.65 19.67
C LEU A 61 3.58 -7.21 18.57
N ALA A 62 4.16 -6.02 18.73
CA ALA A 62 5.10 -5.44 17.79
C ALA A 62 6.53 -5.57 18.32
N HIS A 63 7.43 -6.09 17.50
CA HIS A 63 8.86 -6.09 17.77
C HIS A 63 9.50 -4.88 17.11
N ARG A 64 10.12 -4.01 17.91
CA ARG A 64 10.90 -2.87 17.41
C ARG A 64 12.38 -3.20 17.51
N VAL A 65 13.01 -3.33 16.35
CA VAL A 65 14.45 -3.53 16.20
C VAL A 65 15.10 -2.18 15.89
N GLU A 66 16.01 -1.74 16.74
CA GLU A 66 16.82 -0.55 16.51
C GLU A 66 18.15 -0.97 15.88
N THR A 67 18.53 -0.29 14.80
CA THR A 67 19.75 -0.59 14.04
C THR A 67 20.66 0.63 13.95
N SER A 68 21.94 0.39 13.64
CA SER A 68 22.93 1.42 13.31
C SER A 68 23.81 0.99 12.15
N GLN A 69 24.35 1.96 11.41
CA GLN A 69 25.37 1.77 10.37
C GLN A 69 26.69 2.41 10.80
#